data_AF-A0A3B4A9E2-F1
#
_entry.id   AF-A0A3B4A9E2-F1
#
_cell.length_a   1.000
_cell.length_b   1.000
_cell.length_c   1.000
_cell.angle_alpha   90.00
_cell.angle_beta   90.00
_cell.angle_gamma   90.00
#
_symmetry.space_group_name_H-M   'P 1'
#
loop_
_entity.id
_entity.type
_entity.pdbx_description
1 polymer ?
#
loop_
_entity_poly.entity_id
_entity_poly.type
_entity_poly.pdbx_seq_one_letter_code
_entity_poly.pdbx_strand_id
1 'polypeptide(L)'
;MKICRLFLAVLCVSHLALYMGPLQPEITNGTFHHFFVPDGDYDETEDPEQCQMLFKFSDVSPCAAARHEDTVVRDDFIITKLQAEDSARLLESIGRTVTHDLDGEDSYGNFLRKEISQISEAFGGVDKSLLELEVKFKQSQDTELREEQQLSAHVLKQVGDIKDTLRETTDISQALKDKHELLSLIVRSHGTRLSRLKTEYLNTGS
;
A
#
# COMPACT_ATOMS: atom_id res chain seq x y z
N MET A 1 -46.31 -49.02 -47.85
CA MET A 1 -46.11 -50.47 -48.10
C MET A 1 -45.91 -50.69 -49.59
N LYS A 2 -44.83 -51.43 -49.93
CA LYS A 2 -44.58 -52.18 -51.19
C LYS A 2 -44.33 -51.33 -52.45
N ILE A 3 -43.08 -51.12 -52.92
CA ILE A 3 -42.03 -52.04 -53.45
C ILE A 3 -42.28 -52.49 -54.89
N CYS A 4 -41.20 -52.34 -55.69
CA CYS A 4 -40.81 -53.04 -56.93
C CYS A 4 -41.48 -52.61 -58.23
N ARG A 5 -40.82 -52.57 -59.40
CA ARG A 5 -39.41 -52.58 -59.87
C ARG A 5 -39.55 -52.80 -61.39
N LEU A 6 -38.81 -52.07 -62.22
CA LEU A 6 -38.19 -52.55 -63.48
C LEU A 6 -37.24 -51.42 -63.93
N PHE A 7 -35.91 -51.55 -63.82
CA PHE A 7 -34.97 -52.11 -64.84
C PHE A 7 -35.24 -51.52 -66.24
N LEU A 8 -34.31 -50.91 -66.99
CA LEU A 8 -32.86 -51.11 -67.15
C LEU A 8 -32.27 -49.99 -68.05
N ALA A 9 -31.00 -49.58 -67.79
CA ALA A 9 -30.01 -48.91 -68.68
C ALA A 9 -30.36 -47.52 -69.27
N VAL A 10 -29.48 -46.52 -69.31
CA VAL A 10 -28.11 -46.42 -69.85
C VAL A 10 -27.44 -45.23 -69.12
N LEU A 11 -26.48 -45.47 -68.21
CA LEU A 11 -25.02 -45.29 -68.38
C LEU A 11 -24.51 -43.86 -68.64
N CYS A 12 -23.76 -43.39 -67.64
CA CYS A 12 -22.55 -42.58 -67.69
C CYS A 12 -22.58 -41.16 -68.30
N VAL A 13 -22.51 -40.16 -67.42
CA VAL A 13 -21.57 -39.04 -67.63
C VAL A 13 -20.63 -38.98 -66.42
N SER A 14 -19.42 -39.42 -66.69
CA SER A 14 -18.27 -39.58 -65.83
C SER A 14 -17.56 -38.24 -65.58
N HIS A 15 -17.13 -38.07 -64.32
CA HIS A 15 -15.86 -37.49 -63.86
C HIS A 15 -15.42 -36.11 -64.38
N LEU A 16 -15.47 -35.13 -63.46
CA LEU A 16 -14.55 -34.00 -63.43
C LEU A 16 -13.10 -34.53 -63.37
N ALA A 17 -12.30 -34.24 -64.40
CA ALA A 17 -10.85 -34.33 -64.33
C ALA A 17 -10.30 -32.92 -64.07
N LEU A 18 -9.82 -32.67 -62.83
CA LEU A 18 -9.12 -31.45 -62.46
C LEU A 18 -7.61 -31.73 -62.59
N TYR A 19 -6.96 -31.16 -63.61
CA TYR A 19 -5.52 -31.33 -63.83
C TYR A 19 -4.73 -30.28 -63.03
N MET A 20 -3.74 -30.73 -62.26
CA MET A 20 -2.89 -29.93 -61.37
C MET A 20 -1.39 -30.16 -61.69
N GLY A 21 -1.01 -30.02 -62.97
CA GLY A 21 0.39 -30.09 -63.41
C GLY A 21 0.83 -28.83 -64.15
N PRO A 22 2.13 -28.47 -64.12
CA PRO A 22 2.61 -27.22 -64.68
C PRO A 22 2.60 -27.31 -66.22
N LEU A 23 1.69 -26.57 -66.85
CA LEU A 23 1.67 -26.39 -68.30
C LEU A 23 2.88 -25.53 -68.68
N GLN A 24 3.77 -26.04 -69.53
CA GLN A 24 4.83 -25.24 -70.14
C GLN A 24 4.30 -24.61 -71.43
N PRO A 25 4.17 -23.27 -71.50
CA PRO A 25 3.84 -22.60 -72.74
C PRO A 25 5.12 -22.28 -73.53
N GLU A 26 5.25 -22.80 -74.74
CA GLU A 26 6.15 -22.23 -75.74
C GLU A 26 5.38 -21.29 -76.66
N ILE A 27 5.80 -20.01 -76.69
CA ILE A 27 5.28 -18.99 -77.60
C ILE A 27 6.25 -18.90 -78.77
N THR A 28 5.76 -19.24 -79.96
CA THR A 28 6.48 -19.02 -81.21
C THR A 28 5.58 -18.19 -82.12
N ASN A 29 6.03 -16.97 -82.45
CA ASN A 29 5.37 -16.04 -83.39
C ASN A 29 3.92 -15.63 -83.04
N GLY A 30 3.63 -15.34 -81.76
CA GLY A 30 2.39 -14.66 -81.36
C GLY A 30 1.11 -15.50 -81.36
N THR A 31 1.21 -16.81 -81.64
CA THR A 31 0.11 -17.78 -81.52
C THR A 31 0.41 -18.76 -80.38
N PHE A 32 -0.62 -19.11 -79.61
CA PHE A 32 -0.48 -20.03 -78.48
C PHE A 32 -0.75 -21.46 -78.96
N HIS A 33 0.28 -22.31 -78.94
CA HIS A 33 0.17 -23.71 -79.37
C HIS A 33 -0.18 -24.57 -78.16
N HIS A 34 -1.42 -25.07 -78.08
CA HIS A 34 -1.81 -26.09 -77.11
C HIS A 34 -1.86 -27.44 -77.81
N PHE A 35 -1.00 -28.37 -77.38
CA PHE A 35 -1.09 -29.77 -77.77
C PHE A 35 -2.04 -30.47 -76.81
N PHE A 36 -3.22 -30.89 -77.29
CA PHE A 36 -4.16 -31.67 -76.51
C PHE A 36 -4.09 -33.12 -76.97
N VAL A 37 -3.53 -33.99 -76.13
CA VAL A 37 -3.47 -35.44 -76.36
C VAL A 37 -4.42 -36.10 -75.34
N PRO A 38 -5.55 -36.70 -75.78
CA PRO A 38 -6.55 -37.24 -74.86
C PRO A 38 -6.06 -38.40 -73.98
N ASP A 39 -5.05 -39.16 -74.44
CA ASP A 39 -4.62 -40.41 -73.77
C ASP A 39 -3.15 -40.41 -73.29
N GLY A 40 -2.39 -39.34 -73.55
CA GLY A 40 -1.07 -39.10 -72.93
C GLY A 40 0.12 -39.96 -73.41
N ASP A 41 0.02 -40.68 -74.53
CA ASP A 41 1.15 -41.39 -75.14
C ASP A 41 1.59 -40.70 -76.44
N TYR A 42 2.88 -40.41 -76.59
CA TYR A 42 3.47 -39.73 -77.75
C TYR A 42 4.18 -40.78 -78.63
N ASP A 43 3.77 -40.93 -79.89
CA ASP A 43 4.56 -41.67 -80.89
C ASP A 43 5.31 -40.66 -81.77
N GLU A 44 6.64 -40.75 -81.85
CA GLU A 44 7.51 -39.74 -82.50
C GLU A 44 7.39 -39.69 -84.04
N THR A 45 6.44 -40.43 -84.63
CA THR A 45 6.28 -40.56 -86.09
C THR A 45 5.02 -39.89 -86.65
N GLU A 46 4.19 -39.25 -85.82
CA GLU A 46 3.00 -38.52 -86.29
C GLU A 46 3.29 -37.03 -86.54
N ASP A 47 2.86 -36.55 -87.71
CA ASP A 47 3.11 -35.20 -88.21
C ASP A 47 2.29 -34.16 -87.40
N PRO A 48 2.92 -33.18 -86.72
CA PRO A 48 2.28 -32.31 -85.73
C PRO A 48 1.21 -31.34 -86.30
N GLU A 49 1.00 -31.32 -87.62
CA GLU A 49 0.00 -30.47 -88.27
C GLU A 49 -1.43 -31.05 -88.25
N GLN A 50 -1.61 -32.35 -88.00
CA GLN A 50 -2.96 -32.97 -88.05
C GLN A 50 -3.81 -32.75 -86.79
N CYS A 51 -3.22 -32.32 -85.67
CA CYS A 51 -3.93 -32.12 -84.40
C CYS A 51 -3.89 -30.68 -83.88
N GLN A 52 -3.76 -29.68 -84.78
CA GLN A 52 -3.75 -28.28 -84.38
C GLN A 52 -5.18 -27.70 -84.29
N MET A 53 -5.67 -27.49 -83.07
CA MET A 53 -6.90 -26.73 -82.82
C MET A 53 -6.59 -25.23 -82.75
N LEU A 54 -6.89 -24.50 -83.83
CA LEU A 54 -6.73 -23.05 -83.92
C LEU A 54 -7.94 -22.33 -83.32
N PHE A 55 -7.79 -21.75 -82.13
CA PHE A 55 -8.81 -20.85 -81.58
C PHE A 55 -8.63 -19.44 -82.14
N LYS A 56 -9.58 -18.98 -82.95
CA LYS A 56 -9.70 -17.56 -83.33
C LYS A 56 -10.48 -16.82 -82.24
N PHE A 57 -9.85 -15.83 -81.61
CA PHE A 57 -10.48 -14.93 -80.67
C PHE A 57 -11.36 -13.94 -81.47
N SER A 58 -12.65 -14.25 -81.58
CA SER A 58 -13.64 -13.36 -82.20
C SER A 58 -13.97 -12.22 -81.23
N ASP A 59 -13.82 -10.99 -81.72
CA ASP A 59 -14.17 -9.68 -81.17
C ASP A 59 -14.79 -9.58 -79.76
N VAL A 60 -14.09 -8.79 -78.94
CA VAL A 60 -14.49 -8.29 -77.64
C VAL A 60 -15.73 -7.39 -77.78
N SER A 61 -16.93 -7.94 -77.54
CA SER A 61 -18.07 -7.11 -77.15
C SER A 61 -18.05 -6.91 -75.62
N PRO A 62 -17.97 -5.68 -75.09
CA PRO A 62 -18.03 -5.48 -73.65
C PRO A 62 -19.44 -5.79 -73.11
N CYS A 63 -19.55 -6.74 -72.18
CA CYS A 63 -20.78 -6.91 -71.39
C CYS A 63 -21.04 -5.63 -70.57
N ALA A 64 -22.07 -4.87 -70.94
CA ALA A 64 -22.42 -3.59 -70.30
C ALA A 64 -23.02 -3.73 -68.88
N ALA A 65 -23.14 -4.94 -68.32
CA ALA A 65 -23.78 -5.19 -67.03
C ALA A 65 -22.83 -5.21 -65.81
N ALA A 66 -21.51 -5.39 -66.00
CA ALA A 66 -20.57 -5.56 -64.87
C ALA A 66 -20.07 -4.25 -64.24
N ARG A 67 -20.21 -3.10 -64.93
CA ARG A 67 -19.64 -1.84 -64.44
C ARG A 67 -20.37 -1.25 -63.24
N HIS A 68 -21.63 -1.60 -63.00
CA HIS A 68 -22.40 -1.11 -61.85
C HIS A 68 -22.19 -1.95 -60.58
N GLU A 69 -22.05 -3.28 -60.70
CA GLU A 69 -21.78 -4.14 -59.55
C GLU A 69 -20.37 -3.90 -58.98
N ASP A 70 -19.36 -3.75 -59.84
CA ASP A 70 -17.98 -3.45 -59.40
C ASP A 70 -17.85 -2.10 -58.69
N THR A 71 -18.69 -1.11 -59.03
CA THR A 71 -18.70 0.18 -58.33
C THR A 71 -19.31 0.08 -56.94
N VAL A 72 -20.39 -0.69 -56.78
CA VAL A 72 -21.06 -0.88 -55.48
C VAL A 72 -20.16 -1.67 -54.53
N VAL A 73 -19.52 -2.74 -55.02
CA VAL A 73 -18.57 -3.53 -54.22
C VAL A 73 -17.36 -2.70 -53.79
N ARG A 74 -16.86 -1.82 -54.65
CA ARG A 74 -15.75 -0.91 -54.30
C ARG A 74 -16.16 0.12 -53.26
N ASP A 75 -17.36 0.68 -53.35
CA ASP A 75 -17.88 1.63 -52.38
C ASP A 75 -18.09 0.96 -51.01
N ASP A 76 -18.63 -0.27 -50.98
CA ASP A 76 -18.74 -1.08 -49.76
C ASP A 76 -17.38 -1.40 -49.14
N PHE A 77 -16.35 -1.68 -49.96
CA PHE A 77 -14.99 -1.89 -49.48
C PHE A 77 -14.39 -0.60 -48.88
N ILE A 78 -14.65 0.56 -49.48
CA ILE A 78 -14.21 1.85 -48.95
C ILE A 78 -14.90 2.15 -47.61
N ILE A 79 -16.21 1.92 -47.52
CA ILE A 79 -16.98 2.09 -46.28
C ILE A 79 -16.45 1.17 -45.19
N THR A 80 -16.22 -0.10 -45.51
CA THR A 80 -15.69 -1.09 -44.55
C THR A 80 -14.28 -0.71 -44.08
N LYS A 81 -13.42 -0.24 -44.99
CA LYS A 81 -12.09 0.26 -44.63
C LYS A 81 -12.17 1.46 -43.69
N LEU A 82 -13.02 2.44 -43.99
CA LEU A 82 -13.22 3.61 -43.14
C LEU A 82 -13.76 3.23 -41.76
N GLN A 83 -14.71 2.30 -41.69
CA GLN A 83 -15.24 1.76 -40.44
C GLN A 83 -14.18 1.01 -39.63
N ALA A 84 -13.31 0.24 -40.29
CA ALA A 84 -12.20 -0.46 -39.62
C ALA A 84 -11.17 0.52 -39.07
N GLU A 85 -10.80 1.57 -39.82
CA GLU A 85 -9.89 2.62 -39.36
C GLU A 85 -10.48 3.43 -38.21
N ASP A 86 -11.77 3.77 -38.27
CA ASP A 86 -12.46 4.50 -37.19
C ASP A 86 -12.57 3.64 -35.92
N SER A 87 -12.92 2.36 -36.07
CA SER A 87 -12.92 1.39 -34.97
C SER A 87 -11.53 1.23 -34.34
N ALA A 88 -10.46 1.23 -35.15
CA ALA A 88 -9.09 1.16 -34.65
C ALA A 88 -8.73 2.40 -33.81
N ARG A 89 -9.11 3.60 -34.25
CA ARG A 89 -8.91 4.85 -33.50
C ARG A 89 -9.72 4.88 -32.20
N LEU A 90 -10.95 4.39 -32.24
CA LEU A 90 -11.80 4.27 -31.04
C LEU A 90 -11.20 3.28 -30.04
N LEU A 91 -10.74 2.10 -30.49
CA LEU A 91 -10.09 1.11 -29.63
C LEU A 91 -8.79 1.64 -29.05
N GLU A 92 -8.00 2.40 -29.80
CA GLU A 92 -6.81 3.06 -29.28
C GLU A 92 -7.16 4.10 -28.21
N SER A 93 -8.20 4.92 -28.44
CA SER A 93 -8.67 5.87 -27.45
C SER A 93 -9.16 5.19 -26.17
N ILE A 94 -9.95 4.13 -26.29
CA ILE A 94 -10.41 3.33 -25.15
C ILE A 94 -9.21 2.73 -24.43
N GLY A 95 -8.23 2.20 -25.17
CA GLY A 95 -6.98 1.69 -24.62
C GLY A 95 -6.24 2.73 -23.78
N ARG A 96 -6.09 3.96 -24.30
CA ARG A 96 -5.46 5.07 -23.55
C ARG A 96 -6.25 5.48 -22.31
N THR A 97 -7.59 5.51 -22.37
CA THR A 97 -8.44 5.81 -21.21
C THR A 97 -8.30 4.73 -20.14
N VAL A 98 -8.36 3.45 -20.53
CA VAL A 98 -8.19 2.32 -19.60
C VAL A 98 -6.80 2.35 -18.97
N THR A 99 -5.73 2.61 -19.71
CA THR A 99 -4.38 2.72 -19.12
C THR A 99 -4.28 3.88 -18.15
N HIS A 100 -4.87 5.03 -18.47
CA HIS A 100 -4.85 6.20 -17.59
C HIS A 100 -5.64 5.95 -16.29
N ASP A 101 -6.76 5.24 -16.37
CA ASP A 101 -7.57 4.88 -15.19
C ASP A 101 -6.84 3.84 -14.30
N LEU A 102 -6.09 2.91 -14.90
CA LEU A 102 -5.31 1.92 -14.17
C LEU A 102 -4.01 2.48 -13.56
N ASP A 103 -3.36 3.46 -14.19
CA ASP A 103 -2.18 4.14 -13.65
C ASP A 103 -2.48 4.87 -12.31
N GLY A 104 -3.74 5.27 -12.10
CA GLY A 104 -4.20 5.86 -10.84
C GLY A 104 -4.17 4.88 -9.66
N GLU A 105 -4.40 3.59 -9.91
CA GLU A 105 -4.40 2.54 -8.88
C GLU A 105 -2.98 2.28 -8.35
N ASP A 106 -1.99 2.18 -9.23
CA ASP A 106 -0.58 2.05 -8.85
C ASP A 106 -0.08 3.29 -8.10
N SER A 107 -0.52 4.49 -8.52
CA SER A 107 -0.17 5.76 -7.85
C SER A 107 -0.73 5.84 -6.43
N TYR A 108 -2.02 5.52 -6.24
CA TYR A 108 -2.65 5.54 -4.92
C TYR A 108 -2.11 4.44 -4.01
N GLY A 109 -1.87 3.23 -4.54
CA GLY A 109 -1.27 2.13 -3.78
C GLY A 109 0.15 2.46 -3.29
N ASN A 110 0.95 3.13 -4.11
CA ASN A 110 2.28 3.61 -3.72
C ASN A 110 2.21 4.70 -2.63
N PHE A 111 1.26 5.63 -2.75
CA PHE A 111 1.01 6.65 -1.73
C PHE A 111 0.62 6.01 -0.38
N LEU A 112 -0.34 5.09 -0.38
CA LEU A 112 -0.76 4.38 0.84
C LEU A 112 0.37 3.60 1.49
N ARG A 113 1.21 2.89 0.70
CA ARG A 113 2.39 2.20 1.24
C ARG A 113 3.37 3.16 1.90
N LYS A 114 3.57 4.34 1.33
CA LYS A 114 4.42 5.39 1.91
C LYS A 114 3.84 5.93 3.22
N GLU A 115 2.55 6.24 3.26
CA GLU A 115 1.87 6.73 4.46
C GLU A 115 1.90 5.68 5.59
N ILE A 116 1.63 4.40 5.28
CA ILE A 116 1.71 3.31 6.26
C ILE A 116 3.14 3.18 6.81
N SER A 117 4.16 3.33 5.96
CA SER A 117 5.56 3.33 6.40
C SER A 117 5.87 4.49 7.34
N GLN A 118 5.39 5.70 7.03
CA GLN A 118 5.60 6.89 7.87
C GLN A 118 4.89 6.77 9.22
N ILE A 119 3.67 6.27 9.23
CA ILE A 119 2.93 5.97 10.46
C ILE A 119 3.70 4.92 11.26
N SER A 120 4.12 3.83 10.63
CA SER A 120 4.87 2.76 11.32
C SER A 120 6.19 3.26 11.91
N GLU A 121 6.90 4.17 11.23
CA GLU A 121 8.10 4.80 11.74
C GLU A 121 7.79 5.73 12.94
N ALA A 122 6.76 6.57 12.83
CA ALA A 122 6.35 7.48 13.90
C ALA A 122 5.89 6.72 15.16
N PHE A 123 5.20 5.59 14.99
CA PHE A 123 4.67 4.78 16.09
C PHE A 123 5.62 3.66 16.54
N GLY A 124 6.67 3.33 15.79
CA GLY A 124 7.56 2.20 16.07
C GLY A 124 8.34 2.32 17.39
N GLY A 125 8.50 3.54 17.91
CA GLY A 125 9.14 3.80 19.20
C GLY A 125 8.18 3.92 20.39
N VAL A 126 6.87 3.97 20.16
CA VAL A 126 5.90 4.35 21.20
C VAL A 126 5.88 3.35 22.34
N ASP A 127 5.83 2.05 22.05
CA ASP A 127 5.82 1.01 23.09
C ASP A 127 7.07 1.07 23.98
N LYS A 128 8.24 1.30 23.38
CA LYS A 128 9.49 1.45 24.12
C LYS A 128 9.47 2.69 25.00
N SER A 129 9.04 3.83 24.47
CA SER A 129 8.91 5.07 25.25
C SER A 129 7.89 4.93 26.38
N LEU A 130 6.79 4.20 26.16
CA LEU A 130 5.76 3.96 27.16
C LEU A 130 6.30 3.09 28.31
N LEU A 131 7.03 2.01 27.99
CA LEU A 131 7.70 1.17 28.98
C LEU A 131 8.74 1.95 29.79
N GLU A 132 9.55 2.78 29.14
CA GLU A 132 10.51 3.64 29.83
C GLU A 132 9.81 4.65 30.76
N LEU A 133 8.67 5.19 30.34
CA LEU A 133 7.87 6.11 31.16
C LEU A 133 7.25 5.41 32.36
N GLU A 134 6.74 4.19 32.21
CA GLU A 134 6.19 3.40 33.31
C GLU A 134 7.26 3.11 34.38
N VAL A 135 8.48 2.75 33.94
CA VAL A 135 9.61 2.53 34.86
C VAL A 135 9.97 3.80 35.60
N LYS A 136 10.08 4.94 34.90
CA LYS A 136 10.37 6.24 35.52
C LYS A 136 9.27 6.68 36.48
N PHE A 137 8.00 6.40 36.15
CA PHE A 137 6.86 6.73 37.00
C PHE A 137 6.92 5.94 38.30
N LYS A 138 7.14 4.61 38.23
CA LYS A 138 7.32 3.77 39.43
C LYS A 138 8.51 4.21 40.27
N GLN A 139 9.64 4.47 39.61
CA GLN A 139 10.83 4.96 40.29
C GLN A 139 10.56 6.30 41.00
N SER A 140 9.88 7.23 40.35
CA SER A 140 9.51 8.53 40.93
C SER A 140 8.60 8.38 42.14
N GLN A 141 7.60 7.48 42.06
CA GLN A 141 6.69 7.20 43.15
C GLN A 141 7.41 6.59 44.36
N ASP A 142 8.32 5.63 44.13
CA ASP A 142 9.12 5.03 45.19
C ASP A 142 10.06 6.05 45.85
N THR A 143 10.66 6.96 45.06
CA THR A 143 11.50 8.03 45.60
C THR A 143 10.71 9.03 46.42
N GLU A 144 9.53 9.44 45.94
CA GLU A 144 8.66 10.39 46.65
C GLU A 144 8.21 9.84 48.00
N LEU A 145 7.76 8.57 48.04
CA LEU A 145 7.38 7.91 49.29
C LEU A 145 8.55 7.81 50.28
N ARG A 146 9.76 7.49 49.77
CA ARG A 146 10.95 7.40 50.62
C ARG A 146 11.36 8.76 51.18
N GLU A 147 11.32 9.80 50.36
CA GLU A 147 11.64 11.17 50.78
C GLU A 147 10.62 11.70 51.78
N GLU A 148 9.33 11.46 51.57
CA GLU A 148 8.28 11.83 52.51
C GLU A 148 8.46 11.14 53.87
N GLN A 149 8.76 9.84 53.87
CA GLN A 149 9.05 9.09 55.11
C GLN A 149 10.29 9.63 55.83
N GLN A 150 11.35 9.97 55.10
CA GLN A 150 12.56 10.56 55.68
C GLN A 150 12.30 11.95 56.26
N LEU A 151 11.55 12.79 55.55
CA LEU A 151 11.17 14.11 56.03
C LEU A 151 10.32 14.02 57.30
N SER A 152 9.31 13.14 57.30
CA SER A 152 8.45 12.88 58.46
C SER A 152 9.27 12.43 59.67
N ALA A 153 10.19 11.48 59.49
CA ALA A 153 11.08 11.01 60.54
C ALA A 153 11.99 12.14 61.08
N HIS A 154 12.52 12.99 60.20
CA HIS A 154 13.36 14.12 60.60
C HIS A 154 12.59 15.16 61.41
N VAL A 155 11.37 15.52 60.97
CA VAL A 155 10.51 16.46 61.68
C VAL A 155 10.12 15.92 63.05
N LEU A 156 9.69 14.65 63.13
CA LEU A 156 9.35 14.02 64.41
C LEU A 156 10.54 13.99 65.37
N LYS A 157 11.75 13.70 64.87
CA LYS A 157 12.97 13.76 65.67
C LYS A 157 13.24 15.16 66.19
N GLN A 158 13.21 16.18 65.32
CA GLN A 158 13.43 17.57 65.71
C GLN A 158 12.42 18.05 66.76
N VAL A 159 11.15 17.70 66.60
CA VAL A 159 10.11 18.02 67.59
C VAL A 159 10.38 17.31 68.92
N GLY A 160 10.83 16.07 68.89
CA GLY A 160 11.30 15.33 70.06
C GLY A 160 12.45 16.05 70.78
N ASP A 161 13.51 16.39 70.04
CA ASP A 161 14.70 17.08 70.56
C ASP A 161 14.34 18.44 71.18
N ILE A 162 13.45 19.21 70.54
CA ILE A 162 12.95 20.50 71.06
C ILE A 162 12.16 20.29 72.36
N LYS A 163 11.28 19.28 72.40
CA LYS A 163 10.49 18.96 73.60
C LYS A 163 11.40 18.56 74.77
N ASP A 164 12.43 17.77 74.52
CA ASP A 164 13.36 17.32 75.55
C ASP A 164 14.20 18.50 76.07
N THR A 165 14.67 19.37 75.18
CA THR A 165 15.37 20.62 75.56
C THR A 165 14.48 21.57 76.37
N LEU A 166 13.20 21.71 75.98
CA LEU A 166 12.22 22.50 76.73
C LEU A 166 11.97 21.94 78.13
N ARG A 167 11.89 20.60 78.24
CA ARG A 167 11.76 19.93 79.53
C ARG A 167 12.97 20.19 80.42
N GLU A 168 14.18 20.02 79.89
CA GLU A 168 15.41 20.32 80.62
C GLU A 168 15.46 21.79 81.07
N THR A 169 15.09 22.72 80.18
CA THR A 169 15.03 24.16 80.51
C THR A 169 14.02 24.43 81.63
N THR A 170 12.87 23.76 81.60
CA THR A 170 11.84 23.86 82.64
C THR A 170 12.36 23.33 83.97
N ASP A 171 13.02 22.17 83.98
CA ASP A 171 13.62 21.57 85.17
C ASP A 171 14.71 22.48 85.77
N ILE A 172 15.56 23.07 84.93
CA ILE A 172 16.57 24.06 85.36
C ILE A 172 15.88 25.30 85.95
N SER A 173 14.83 25.82 85.30
CA SER A 173 14.12 27.01 85.77
C SER A 173 13.47 26.80 87.15
N GLN A 174 12.92 25.60 87.38
CA GLN A 174 12.34 25.22 88.67
C GLN A 174 13.43 25.11 89.74
N ALA A 175 14.54 24.43 89.44
CA ALA A 175 15.67 24.34 90.37
C ALA A 175 16.27 25.72 90.72
N LEU A 176 16.27 26.66 89.76
CA LEU A 176 16.73 28.03 90.00
C LEU A 176 15.76 28.80 90.91
N LYS A 177 14.45 28.61 90.71
CA LYS A 177 13.40 29.19 91.55
C LYS A 177 13.53 28.72 93.00
N ASP A 178 13.74 27.42 93.21
CA ASP A 178 13.91 26.84 94.54
C ASP A 178 15.15 27.42 95.25
N LYS A 179 16.27 27.59 94.51
CA LYS A 179 17.48 28.25 95.02
C LYS A 179 17.25 29.72 95.36
N HIS A 180 16.47 30.44 94.55
CA HIS A 180 16.12 31.83 94.82
C HIS A 180 15.25 31.97 96.08
N GLU A 181 14.28 31.08 96.27
CA GLU A 181 13.45 31.04 97.49
C GLU A 181 14.30 30.78 98.74
N LEU A 182 15.24 29.83 98.67
CA LEU A 182 16.18 29.56 99.75
C LEU A 182 17.04 30.79 100.09
N LEU A 183 17.60 31.46 99.09
CA LEU A 183 18.38 32.68 99.29
C LEU A 183 17.53 33.79 99.93
N SER A 184 16.28 33.95 99.49
CA SER A 184 15.35 34.93 100.07
C SER A 184 15.09 34.66 101.56
N LEU A 185 14.89 33.39 101.93
CA LEU A 185 14.73 32.97 103.33
C LEU A 185 15.99 33.26 104.17
N ILE A 186 17.18 32.97 103.63
CA ILE A 186 18.46 33.25 104.30
C ILE A 186 18.63 34.75 104.53
N VAL A 187 18.40 35.58 103.51
CA VAL A 187 18.50 37.04 103.62
C VAL A 187 17.53 37.59 104.65
N ARG A 188 16.26 37.12 104.63
CA ARG A 188 15.25 37.53 105.62
C ARG A 188 15.66 37.11 107.03
N SER A 189 16.10 35.88 107.22
CA SER A 189 16.58 35.36 108.52
C SER A 189 17.76 36.19 109.04
N HIS A 190 18.80 36.38 108.25
CA HIS A 190 19.95 37.21 108.62
C HIS A 190 19.56 38.66 108.90
N GLY A 191 18.67 39.25 108.11
CA GLY A 191 18.13 40.59 108.35
C GLY A 191 17.45 40.70 109.70
N THR A 192 16.61 39.72 110.09
CA THR A 192 15.98 39.72 111.42
C THR A 192 16.99 39.54 112.55
N ARG A 193 18.01 38.70 112.38
CA ARG A 193 19.08 38.48 113.37
C ARG A 193 19.94 39.73 113.56
N LEU A 194 20.36 40.36 112.47
CA LEU A 194 21.12 41.63 112.50
C LEU A 194 20.29 42.76 113.12
N SER A 195 19.00 42.84 112.81
CA SER A 195 18.09 43.83 113.41
C SER A 195 17.99 43.65 114.93
N ARG A 196 17.85 42.40 115.41
CA ARG A 196 17.87 42.08 116.85
C ARG A 196 19.18 42.48 117.52
N LEU A 197 20.32 42.09 116.94
CA LEU A 197 21.65 42.49 117.42
C LEU A 197 21.80 44.01 117.49
N LYS A 198 21.35 44.73 116.46
CA LYS A 198 21.34 46.19 116.46
C LYS A 198 20.50 46.74 117.60
N THR A 199 19.28 46.24 117.82
CA THR A 199 18.42 46.74 118.90
C THR A 199 18.98 46.43 120.29
N GLU A 200 19.58 45.26 120.50
CA GLU A 200 20.11 44.85 121.80
C GLU A 200 21.39 45.59 122.21
N TYR A 201 22.26 45.92 121.25
CA TYR A 201 23.58 46.48 121.53
C TYR A 201 23.74 47.96 121.18
N LEU A 202 22.97 48.49 120.22
CA LEU A 202 23.10 49.88 119.78
C LEU A 202 22.01 50.79 120.34
N ASN A 203 20.89 50.25 120.85
CA ASN A 203 19.78 51.05 121.40
C ASN A 203 19.66 50.96 122.94
N THR A 204 20.52 50.22 123.64
CA THR A 204 20.53 50.11 125.12
C THR A 204 21.43 51.15 125.81
N GLY A 205 21.97 52.11 125.06
CA GLY A 205 22.86 53.18 125.54
C GLY A 205 22.28 54.59 125.44
N SER A 206 20.99 54.77 125.73
CA SER A 206 20.37 56.09 125.99
C SER A 206 19.69 56.11 127.34
#